data_AF-L8J824-F1
#
_entry.id   AF-L8J824-F1
#
_cell.length_a   1.000
_cell.length_b   1.000
_cell.length_c   1.000
_cell.angle_alpha   90.00
_cell.angle_beta   90.00
_cell.angle_gamma   90.00
#
_symmetry.space_group_name_H-M   'P 1'
#
loop_
_entity.id
_entity.type
_entity.pdbx_description
1 polymer ?
#
loop_
_entity_poly.entity_id
_entity_poly.type
_entity_poly.pdbx_seq_one_letter_code
_entity_poly.pdbx_strand_id
1 'polypeptide(L)'
;MQSCPNPASVEGAYRLIRNPDVEANAIAEAGFAATTNEAEAHDLLLALEDSTALTYTHKSLSNELGHVNSGDASSLCSAVRTTRAKGCGTNRTTAVDEGYCDSRPGE
;
A
#
# COMPACT_ATOMS: atom_id res chain seq x y z
N MET A 1 -6.76 -21.10 9.80
CA MET A 1 -7.47 -20.49 8.66
C MET A 1 -6.51 -20.49 7.48
N GLN A 2 -6.81 -21.24 6.42
CA GLN A 2 -6.01 -21.26 5.21
C GLN A 2 -6.73 -20.40 4.16
N SER A 3 -6.09 -19.31 3.72
CA SER A 3 -6.68 -18.30 2.84
C SER A 3 -6.95 -18.81 1.42
N CYS A 4 -6.25 -19.87 0.98
CA CYS A 4 -6.40 -20.48 -0.33
C CYS A 4 -6.49 -22.02 -0.20
N PRO A 5 -7.56 -22.66 -0.71
CA PRO A 5 -7.82 -24.08 -0.48
C PRO A 5 -6.98 -25.03 -1.36
N ASN A 6 -6.32 -24.53 -2.41
CA ASN A 6 -5.56 -25.37 -3.34
C ASN A 6 -4.09 -24.91 -3.46
N PRO A 7 -3.13 -25.85 -3.66
CA PRO A 7 -1.70 -25.55 -3.74
C PRO A 7 -1.32 -24.70 -4.95
N ALA A 8 -2.05 -24.80 -6.07
CA ALA A 8 -1.78 -24.02 -7.27
C ALA A 8 -2.09 -22.51 -7.07
N SER A 9 -3.10 -22.17 -6.29
CA SER A 9 -3.47 -20.79 -5.93
C SER A 9 -2.45 -20.18 -4.98
N VAL A 10 -1.90 -20.97 -4.04
CA VAL A 10 -0.82 -20.51 -3.16
C VAL A 10 0.43 -20.21 -4.00
N GLU A 11 0.85 -21.14 -4.85
CA GLU A 11 2.01 -20.94 -5.72
C GLU A 11 1.79 -19.78 -6.70
N GLY A 12 0.59 -19.64 -7.26
CA GLY A 12 0.21 -18.53 -8.13
C GLY A 12 0.30 -17.17 -7.43
N ALA A 13 -0.18 -17.06 -6.20
CA ALA A 13 -0.09 -15.81 -5.43
C ALA A 13 1.36 -15.42 -5.15
N TYR A 14 2.20 -16.38 -4.73
CA TYR A 14 3.62 -16.12 -4.52
C TYR A 14 4.35 -15.76 -5.81
N ARG A 15 3.98 -16.34 -6.96
CA ARG A 15 4.53 -15.98 -8.28
C ARG A 15 4.16 -14.56 -8.66
N LEU A 16 2.91 -14.16 -8.43
CA LEU A 16 2.43 -12.82 -8.76
C LEU A 16 3.17 -11.75 -7.95
N ILE A 17 3.29 -11.94 -6.62
CA ILE A 17 3.91 -10.96 -5.72
C ILE A 17 5.40 -10.71 -6.04
N ARG A 18 6.10 -11.72 -6.60
CA ARG A 18 7.53 -11.62 -6.94
C ARG A 18 7.80 -11.42 -8.43
N ASN A 19 6.77 -11.23 -9.25
CA ASN A 19 6.92 -11.14 -10.70
C ASN A 19 7.54 -9.78 -11.07
N PRO A 20 8.76 -9.73 -11.65
CA PRO A 20 9.39 -8.46 -12.05
C PRO A 20 8.64 -7.74 -13.17
N ASP A 21 7.81 -8.44 -13.94
CA ASP A 21 7.00 -7.82 -15.01
C ASP A 21 5.72 -7.16 -14.48
N VAL A 22 5.45 -7.25 -13.16
CA VAL A 22 4.27 -6.68 -12.52
C VAL A 22 4.69 -5.51 -11.64
N GLU A 23 4.39 -4.30 -12.12
CA GLU A 23 4.69 -3.06 -11.43
C GLU A 23 3.68 -2.77 -10.32
N ALA A 24 4.15 -2.51 -9.10
CA ALA A 24 3.28 -2.18 -7.96
C ALA A 24 2.46 -0.91 -8.20
N ASN A 25 3.05 0.09 -8.88
CA ASN A 25 2.36 1.34 -9.22
C ASN A 25 1.17 1.10 -10.15
N ALA A 26 1.28 0.17 -11.10
CA ALA A 26 0.16 -0.17 -11.98
C ALA A 26 -1.01 -0.80 -11.21
N ILE A 27 -0.73 -1.56 -10.14
CA ILE A 27 -1.77 -2.10 -9.24
C ILE A 27 -2.45 -0.96 -8.47
N ALA A 28 -1.66 -0.02 -7.93
CA ALA A 28 -2.18 1.15 -7.21
C ALA A 28 -3.04 2.04 -8.12
N GLU A 29 -2.58 2.34 -9.33
CA GLU A 29 -3.31 3.12 -10.34
C GLU A 29 -4.63 2.47 -10.76
N ALA A 30 -4.63 1.15 -10.96
CA ALA A 30 -5.87 0.42 -11.27
C ALA A 30 -6.87 0.50 -10.11
N GLY A 31 -6.39 0.40 -8.86
CA GLY A 31 -7.20 0.61 -7.66
C GLY A 31 -7.74 2.04 -7.56
N PHE A 32 -6.89 3.03 -7.85
CA PHE A 32 -7.28 4.44 -7.89
C PHE A 32 -8.39 4.68 -8.92
N ALA A 33 -8.22 4.21 -10.15
CA ALA A 33 -9.21 4.37 -11.21
C ALA A 33 -10.56 3.75 -10.84
N ALA A 34 -10.57 2.56 -10.23
CA ALA A 34 -11.79 1.96 -9.71
C ALA A 34 -12.45 2.81 -8.62
N THR A 35 -11.65 3.39 -7.72
CA THR A 35 -12.14 4.32 -6.70
C THR A 35 -12.70 5.60 -7.30
N THR A 36 -12.02 6.21 -8.29
CA THR A 36 -12.50 7.41 -8.99
C THR A 36 -13.85 7.15 -9.65
N ASN A 37 -14.02 6.02 -10.33
CA ASN A 37 -15.27 5.64 -10.98
C ASN A 37 -16.43 5.51 -9.97
N GLU A 38 -16.20 4.91 -8.80
CA GLU A 38 -17.23 4.84 -7.75
C GLU A 38 -17.49 6.21 -7.12
N ALA A 39 -16.46 7.05 -7.00
CA ALA A 39 -16.57 8.37 -6.40
C ALA A 39 -17.45 9.34 -7.22
N GLU A 40 -17.54 9.16 -8.54
CA GLU A 40 -18.46 9.93 -9.41
C GLU A 40 -19.94 9.80 -9.02
N ALA A 41 -20.31 8.73 -8.31
CA ALA A 41 -21.68 8.54 -7.83
C ALA A 41 -22.05 9.42 -6.62
N HIS A 42 -21.13 10.26 -6.13
CA HIS A 42 -21.32 11.09 -4.95
C HIS A 42 -21.05 12.57 -5.23
N ASP A 43 -22.02 13.43 -4.91
CA ASP A 43 -21.90 14.89 -5.09
C ASP A 43 -20.89 15.54 -4.12
N LEU A 44 -20.62 14.88 -2.98
CA LEU A 44 -19.71 15.37 -1.95
C LEU A 44 -18.87 14.22 -1.38
N LEU A 45 -17.56 14.41 -1.41
CA LEU A 45 -16.57 13.45 -0.93
C LEU A 45 -15.72 14.07 0.18
N LEU A 46 -15.38 13.25 1.18
CA LEU A 46 -14.37 13.55 2.18
C LEU A 46 -13.09 12.79 1.83
N ALA A 47 -12.02 13.51 1.50
CA ALA A 47 -10.69 12.96 1.28
C ALA A 47 -9.87 13.04 2.57
N LEU A 48 -9.70 11.90 3.24
CA LEU A 48 -8.90 11.77 4.47
C LEU A 48 -7.48 11.33 4.12
N GLU A 49 -6.52 12.23 4.25
CA GLU A 49 -5.10 11.93 4.07
C GLU A 49 -4.44 11.58 5.41
N ASP A 50 -3.65 10.51 5.43
CA ASP A 50 -2.81 10.14 6.57
C ASP A 50 -1.49 9.50 6.10
N SER A 51 -0.46 9.58 6.95
CA SER A 51 0.86 8.97 6.72
C SER A 51 1.12 7.87 7.73
N THR A 52 1.32 6.65 7.25
CA THR A 52 1.64 5.48 8.08
C THR A 52 2.97 4.86 7.67
N ALA A 53 3.54 4.04 8.54
CA ALA A 53 4.82 3.38 8.33
C ALA A 53 4.64 1.86 8.38
N LEU A 54 5.09 1.15 7.34
CA LEU A 54 5.16 -0.32 7.36
C LEU A 54 6.53 -0.73 7.88
N THR A 55 6.56 -1.38 9.05
CA THR A 55 7.80 -1.77 9.72
C THR A 55 8.09 -3.26 9.54
N TYR A 56 9.33 -3.58 9.15
CA TYR A 56 9.83 -4.93 8.95
C TYR A 56 11.03 -5.19 9.87
N THR A 57 11.06 -6.38 10.47
CA THR A 57 12.14 -6.81 11.38
C THR A 57 13.02 -7.92 10.80
N HIS A 58 12.67 -8.43 9.61
CA HIS A 58 13.39 -9.54 9.00
C HIS A 58 14.68 -9.06 8.32
N LYS A 59 15.80 -9.70 8.67
CA LYS A 59 17.14 -9.29 8.23
C LYS A 59 17.34 -9.27 6.71
N SER A 60 16.58 -10.05 5.95
CA SER A 60 16.74 -10.10 4.48
C SER A 60 16.39 -8.79 3.78
N LEU A 61 15.66 -7.88 4.42
CA LEU A 61 15.20 -6.62 3.82
C LEU A 61 16.03 -5.41 4.28
N SER A 62 17.11 -5.63 5.04
CA SER A 62 17.87 -4.55 5.70
C SER A 62 18.57 -3.59 4.76
N ASN A 63 18.87 -4.03 3.55
CA ASN A 63 19.60 -3.23 2.58
C ASN A 63 18.69 -2.60 1.51
N GLU A 64 17.38 -2.87 1.58
CA GLU A 64 16.39 -2.46 0.57
C GLU A 64 15.39 -1.42 1.10
N LEU A 65 15.28 -1.25 2.42
CA LEU A 65 14.29 -0.41 3.09
C LEU A 65 14.93 0.71 3.93
N GLY A 66 14.17 1.77 4.21
CA GLY A 66 14.60 2.91 5.05
C GLY A 66 14.58 2.61 6.55
N HIS A 67 14.97 3.57 7.39
CA HIS A 67 14.97 3.44 8.85
C HIS A 67 13.75 4.12 9.49
N VAL A 68 13.12 3.49 10.49
CA VAL A 68 11.95 4.08 11.20
C VAL A 68 12.33 5.24 12.13
N ASN A 69 13.52 5.19 12.75
CA ASN A 69 14.03 6.21 13.68
C ASN A 69 15.57 6.19 13.66
N SER A 70 16.22 7.25 14.14
CA SER A 70 17.69 7.35 14.22
C SER A 70 18.33 6.51 15.35
N GLY A 71 17.54 5.79 16.14
CA GLY A 71 17.99 5.12 17.38
C GLY A 71 18.01 3.59 17.32
N ASP A 72 17.22 2.98 16.44
CA ASP A 72 17.03 1.53 16.33
C ASP A 72 17.28 1.10 14.88
N ALA A 73 18.54 0.81 14.56
CA ALA A 73 18.96 0.25 13.26
C ALA A 73 18.43 -1.17 12.97
N SER A 74 17.48 -1.66 13.76
CA SER A 74 16.95 -3.03 13.68
C SER A 74 15.54 -3.11 13.06
N SER A 75 14.85 -1.97 12.94
CA SER A 75 13.51 -1.86 12.35
C SER A 75 13.55 -1.04 11.07
N LEU A 76 13.22 -1.72 9.98
CA LEU A 76 13.24 -1.17 8.63
C LEU A 76 11.84 -0.71 8.24
N CYS A 77 11.73 0.34 7.44
CA CYS A 77 10.47 1.02 7.14
C CYS A 77 10.27 1.32 5.67
N SER A 78 9.01 1.25 5.23
CA SER A 78 8.51 2.07 4.13
C SER A 78 7.43 3.03 4.65
N ALA A 79 7.62 4.33 4.45
CA ALA A 79 6.58 5.31 4.69
C ALA A 79 5.53 5.26 3.57
N VAL A 80 4.26 5.30 3.92
CA VAL A 80 3.13 5.23 3.00
C VAL A 80 2.18 6.39 3.31
N ARG A 81 1.92 7.23 2.31
CA ARG A 81 0.87 8.25 2.36
C ARG A 81 -0.37 7.69 1.69
N THR A 82 -1.51 7.80 2.34
CA THR A 82 -2.77 7.26 1.83
C THR A 82 -3.84 8.33 1.91
N THR A 83 -4.67 8.43 0.87
CA THR A 83 -5.87 9.26 0.91
C THR A 83 -7.10 8.33 0.84
N ARG A 84 -8.12 8.56 1.67
CA ARG A 84 -9.36 7.76 1.61
C ARG A 84 -10.53 8.67 1.29
N ALA A 85 -11.25 8.34 0.22
CA ALA A 85 -12.46 9.03 -0.17
C ALA A 85 -13.68 8.39 0.52
N LYS A 86 -14.55 9.21 1.10
CA LYS A 86 -15.82 8.78 1.66
C LYS A 86 -16.95 9.64 1.11
N GLY A 87 -17.97 9.02 0.51
CA GLY A 87 -19.19 9.70 0.09
C GLY A 87 -20.01 10.21 1.28
N CYS A 88 -20.57 11.42 1.15
CA CYS A 88 -21.51 11.93 2.12
C CYS A 88 -22.82 11.12 2.08
N GLY A 89 -23.30 10.64 3.23
CA GLY A 89 -24.55 9.86 3.33
C GLY A 89 -24.42 8.35 3.05
N THR A 90 -23.24 7.85 2.70
CA THR A 90 -22.97 6.41 2.57
C THR A 90 -21.96 5.91 3.61
N ASN A 91 -22.13 4.66 4.06
CA ASN A 91 -21.17 3.98 4.94
C ASN A 91 -20.02 3.31 4.15
N ARG A 92 -19.93 3.57 2.84
CA ARG A 92 -18.94 2.95 1.95
C ARG A 92 -17.77 3.92 1.78
N THR A 93 -16.56 3.44 2.10
CA THR A 93 -15.30 4.17 1.94
C THR A 93 -14.53 3.54 0.80
N THR A 94 -14.01 4.35 -0.12
CA THR A 94 -13.14 3.91 -1.21
C THR A 94 -11.76 4.53 -1.02
N ALA A 95 -10.70 3.72 -1.11
CA ALA A 95 -9.33 4.15 -0.81
C ALA A 95 -8.60 4.55 -2.09
N VAL A 96 -7.82 5.64 -2.03
CA VAL A 96 -6.89 6.08 -3.07
C VAL A 96 -5.48 6.03 -2.50
N ASP A 97 -4.66 5.10 -2.99
CA ASP A 97 -3.30 4.91 -2.50
C ASP A 97 -2.32 5.64 -3.42
N GLU A 98 -1.63 6.65 -2.89
CA GLU A 98 -0.51 7.31 -3.56
C GLU A 98 0.75 6.96 -2.76
N GLY A 99 1.23 5.74 -2.95
CA GLY A 99 2.37 5.19 -2.23
C GLY A 99 3.68 5.91 -2.60
N TYR A 100 4.05 6.94 -1.84
CA TYR A 100 5.35 7.60 -1.96
C TYR A 100 6.34 7.10 -0.89
N CYS A 101 7.34 6.32 -1.30
CA CYS A 101 8.46 5.92 -0.44
C CYS A 101 9.47 7.07 -0.36
N ASP A 102 9.39 7.88 0.70
CA ASP A 102 10.37 8.96 0.95
C ASP A 102 11.72 8.35 1.37
N SER A 103 12.60 8.14 0.40
CA SER A 103 14.02 7.88 0.65
C SER A 103 14.66 9.20 1.08
N ARG A 104 14.49 9.61 2.34
CA ARG A 104 15.27 10.76 2.84
C ARG A 104 16.76 10.40 2.78
N PRO A 105 17.59 11.11 2.00
CA PRO A 105 19.02 10.88 2.01
C PRO A 105 19.54 11.31 3.38
N GLY A 106 20.32 10.45 4.03
CA GLY A 106 21.01 10.78 5.27
C GLY A 106 22.04 11.87 5.03
N GLU A 107 22.02 12.90 5.89
CA GLU A 107 23.20 13.71 6.20
C GLU A 107 24.15 12.94 7.14
#